data_AF-A0A7C5NEY6-F1
#
_entry.id   AF-A0A7C5NEY6-F1
#
_cell.length_a   1.000
_cell.length_b   1.000
_cell.length_c   1.000
_cell.angle_alpha   90.00
_cell.angle_beta   90.00
_cell.angle_gamma   90.00
#
_symmetry.space_group_name_H-M   'P 1'
#
loop_
_entity.id
_entity.type
_entity.pdbx_description
1 polymer ?
#
loop_
_entity_poly.entity_id
_entity_poly.type
_entity_poly.pdbx_seq_one_letter_code
_entity_poly.pdbx_strand_id
1 'polypeptide(L)'
;MTDPRKDHRLRGLYAITDARISDPERLARDVRQALLGGARIIQYRDKSADRSRRLQSAQGLRKLTRRHGALLIINDDVILAAQSKADGVHIGRHDTGLADARARLG
;
A
#
# COMPACT_ATOMS: atom_id res chain seq x y z
N MET A 1 -9.36 -27.78 0.24
CA MET A 1 -9.77 -26.80 1.27
C MET A 1 -8.50 -26.10 1.77
N THR A 2 -8.25 -24.85 1.39
CA THR A 2 -7.03 -24.09 1.76
C THR A 2 -7.14 -23.56 3.18
N ASP A 3 -6.08 -23.71 3.99
CA ASP A 3 -5.98 -23.14 5.34
C ASP A 3 -6.18 -21.60 5.28
N PRO A 4 -7.20 -21.03 5.93
CA PRO A 4 -7.46 -19.59 5.94
C PRO A 4 -6.31 -18.77 6.56
N ARG A 5 -5.40 -19.41 7.31
CA ARG A 5 -4.19 -18.77 7.87
C ARG A 5 -3.08 -18.57 6.83
N LYS A 6 -3.16 -19.23 5.67
CA LYS A 6 -2.22 -19.05 4.56
C LYS A 6 -2.89 -18.20 3.47
N ASP A 7 -2.94 -16.89 3.69
CA ASP A 7 -3.26 -15.97 2.60
C ASP A 7 -2.11 -15.99 1.58
N HIS A 8 -2.26 -16.85 0.58
CA HIS A 8 -1.27 -17.00 -0.48
C HIS A 8 -1.06 -15.69 -1.25
N ARG A 9 -1.89 -14.65 -1.09
CA ARG A 9 -1.75 -13.36 -1.81
C ARG A 9 -0.50 -12.58 -1.39
N LEU A 10 0.02 -12.78 -0.18
CA LEU A 10 1.25 -12.11 0.30
C LEU A 10 2.52 -12.87 -0.13
N ARG A 11 2.76 -12.96 -1.44
CA ARG A 11 3.92 -13.66 -2.00
C ARG A 11 4.54 -12.90 -3.17
N GLY A 12 5.80 -13.21 -3.48
CA GLY A 12 6.56 -12.61 -4.57
C GLY A 12 7.30 -11.34 -4.16
N LEU A 13 7.72 -10.55 -5.14
CA LEU A 13 8.50 -9.34 -4.90
C LEU A 13 7.64 -8.25 -4.24
N TYR A 14 8.12 -7.77 -3.09
CA TYR A 14 7.53 -6.69 -2.31
C TYR A 14 8.38 -5.43 -2.45
N ALA A 15 7.89 -4.44 -3.20
CA ALA A 15 8.55 -3.15 -3.36
C ALA A 15 7.95 -2.08 -2.44
N ILE A 16 8.81 -1.19 -1.93
CA ILE A 16 8.43 -0.04 -1.10
C ILE A 16 8.76 1.23 -1.89
N THR A 17 7.82 2.17 -1.95
CA THR A 17 8.03 3.44 -2.67
C THR A 17 9.04 4.32 -1.95
N ASP A 18 9.85 5.08 -2.70
CA ASP A 18 10.72 6.11 -2.12
C ASP A 18 9.87 7.29 -1.61
N ALA A 19 9.96 7.56 -0.31
CA ALA A 19 9.17 8.60 0.36
C ALA A 19 9.55 10.04 -0.04
N ARG A 20 10.66 10.22 -0.76
CA ARG A 20 11.08 11.53 -1.28
C ARG A 20 10.38 11.91 -2.58
N ILE A 21 9.68 10.98 -3.22
CA ILE A 21 8.96 11.23 -4.47
C ILE A 21 7.63 11.90 -4.15
N SER A 22 7.59 13.22 -4.30
CA SER A 22 6.35 13.99 -4.10
C SER A 22 5.48 14.06 -5.35
N ASP A 23 6.10 14.02 -6.53
CA ASP A 23 5.42 14.03 -7.84
C ASP A 23 4.62 12.73 -8.06
N PRO A 24 3.27 12.81 -8.14
CA PRO A 24 2.41 11.64 -8.35
C PRO A 24 2.65 10.94 -9.69
N GLU A 25 3.06 11.66 -10.74
CA GLU A 25 3.28 11.07 -12.06
C GLU A 25 4.55 10.22 -12.08
N ARG A 26 5.65 10.77 -11.55
CA ARG A 26 6.88 10.02 -11.34
C ARG A 26 6.65 8.81 -10.44
N LEU A 27 5.94 8.97 -9.34
CA LEU A 27 5.60 7.86 -8.44
C LEU A 27 4.82 6.76 -9.16
N ALA A 28 3.77 7.11 -9.90
CA ALA A 28 2.96 6.15 -10.65
C ALA A 28 3.75 5.45 -11.74
N ARG A 29 4.66 6.16 -12.43
CA ARG A 29 5.56 5.59 -13.44
C ARG A 29 6.49 4.56 -12.81
N ASP A 30 7.16 4.91 -11.72
CA ASP A 30 8.15 4.04 -11.08
C ASP A 30 7.47 2.78 -10.51
N VAL A 31 6.28 2.92 -9.90
CA VAL A 31 5.46 1.78 -9.47
C VAL A 31 5.01 0.92 -10.65
N ARG A 32 4.62 1.52 -11.79
CA ARG A 32 4.26 0.75 -12.99
C ARG A 32 5.45 -0.09 -13.48
N GLN A 33 6.66 0.47 -13.49
CA GLN A 33 7.85 -0.29 -13.88
C GLN A 33 8.14 -1.44 -12.91
N ALA A 34 8.00 -1.22 -11.60
CA ALA A 34 8.14 -2.29 -10.61
C ALA A 34 7.12 -3.43 -10.84
N LEU A 35 5.86 -3.09 -11.13
CA LEU A 35 4.80 -4.05 -11.43
C LEU A 35 5.08 -4.85 -12.71
N LEU A 36 5.55 -4.19 -13.77
CA LEU A 36 5.98 -4.85 -15.01
C LEU A 36 7.19 -5.76 -14.78
N GLY A 37 8.11 -5.38 -13.89
CA GLY A 37 9.24 -6.19 -13.44
C GLY A 37 8.88 -7.35 -12.51
N GLY A 38 7.59 -7.53 -12.18
CA GLY A 38 7.11 -8.69 -11.42
C GLY A 38 6.81 -8.44 -9.94
N ALA A 39 6.85 -7.18 -9.47
CA ALA A 39 6.36 -6.85 -8.13
C ALA A 39 4.89 -7.22 -7.96
N ARG A 40 4.55 -7.87 -6.84
CA ARG A 40 3.18 -8.29 -6.51
C ARG A 40 2.62 -7.61 -5.27
N ILE A 41 3.48 -6.92 -4.52
CA ILE A 41 3.09 -6.12 -3.37
C ILE A 41 3.80 -4.77 -3.48
N ILE A 42 3.04 -3.68 -3.37
CA ILE A 42 3.55 -2.31 -3.34
C ILE A 42 3.19 -1.71 -1.99
N GLN A 43 4.20 -1.27 -1.22
CA GLN A 43 3.97 -0.46 -0.03
C GLN A 43 4.15 1.01 -0.40
N TYR A 44 3.07 1.78 -0.30
CA TYR A 44 3.13 3.22 -0.39
C TYR A 44 3.61 3.80 0.94
N ARG A 45 4.80 4.40 0.90
CA ARG A 45 5.44 5.05 2.04
C ARG A 45 5.66 6.52 1.73
N ASP A 46 4.96 7.37 2.47
CA ASP A 46 5.07 8.82 2.39
C ASP A 46 4.77 9.40 3.77
N LYS A 47 5.78 10.07 4.35
CA LYS A 47 5.73 10.66 5.70
C LYS A 47 5.45 12.16 5.68
N SER A 48 5.11 12.74 4.53
CA SER A 48 4.77 14.16 4.46
C SER A 48 3.46 14.45 5.20
N ALA A 49 3.29 15.72 5.59
CA ALA A 49 2.05 16.20 6.21
C ALA A 49 0.92 16.46 5.20
N ASP A 50 1.19 16.37 3.89
CA ASP A 50 0.22 16.64 2.84
C ASP A 50 -0.76 15.47 2.65
N ARG A 51 -1.83 15.50 3.45
CA ARG A 51 -2.86 14.46 3.45
C ARG A 51 -3.59 14.34 2.12
N SER A 52 -3.85 15.47 1.45
CA SER A 52 -4.60 15.48 0.18
C SER A 52 -3.81 14.79 -0.92
N ARG A 53 -2.53 15.16 -1.09
CA ARG A 53 -1.63 14.52 -2.05
C ARG A 53 -1.40 13.05 -1.74
N ARG A 54 -1.22 12.70 -0.46
CA ARG A 54 -1.07 11.30 -0.02
C ARG A 54 -2.29 10.47 -0.38
N LEU A 55 -3.49 10.98 -0.15
CA LEU A 55 -4.74 10.30 -0.52
C LEU A 55 -4.89 10.14 -2.03
N GLN A 56 -4.64 11.20 -2.81
CA GLN A 56 -4.71 11.16 -4.26
C GLN A 56 -3.71 10.14 -4.83
N SER A 57 -2.48 10.14 -4.32
CA SER A 57 -1.42 9.19 -4.71
C SER A 57 -1.82 7.75 -4.37
N ALA A 58 -2.26 7.50 -3.12
CA ALA A 58 -2.70 6.17 -2.69
C ALA A 58 -3.86 5.63 -3.54
N GLN A 59 -4.86 6.46 -3.87
CA GLN A 59 -5.97 6.08 -4.74
C GLN A 59 -5.50 5.77 -6.17
N GLY A 60 -4.58 6.57 -6.72
CA GLY A 60 -3.95 6.33 -8.02
C GLY A 60 -3.20 5.00 -8.06
N LEU A 61 -2.35 4.77 -7.05
CA LEU A 61 -1.62 3.51 -6.88
C LEU A 61 -2.56 2.32 -6.65
N ARG A 62 -3.70 2.52 -5.98
CA ARG A 62 -4.69 1.45 -5.79
C ARG A 62 -5.28 1.01 -7.11
N LYS A 63 -5.69 1.96 -7.96
CA LYS A 63 -6.19 1.66 -9.32
C LYS A 63 -5.12 0.95 -10.13
N LEU A 64 -3.86 1.40 -10.05
CA LEU A 64 -2.74 0.83 -10.79
C LEU A 64 -2.42 -0.61 -10.37
N THR A 65 -2.32 -0.87 -9.07
CA THR A 65 -2.05 -2.21 -8.50
C THR A 65 -3.15 -3.21 -8.84
N ARG A 66 -4.44 -2.83 -8.77
CA ARG A 66 -5.57 -3.68 -9.20
C ARG A 66 -5.42 -4.17 -10.64
N ARG A 67 -5.07 -3.27 -11.56
CA ARG A 67 -4.89 -3.60 -12.97
C ARG A 67 -3.78 -4.63 -13.23
N HIS A 68 -2.82 -4.76 -12.31
CA HIS A 68 -1.69 -5.69 -12.41
C HIS A 68 -1.83 -6.91 -11.48
N GLY A 69 -2.99 -7.09 -10.84
CA GLY A 69 -3.20 -8.18 -9.87
C GLY A 69 -2.27 -8.11 -8.66
N ALA A 70 -1.83 -6.91 -8.28
CA ALA A 70 -0.94 -6.67 -7.15
C ALA A 70 -1.69 -6.06 -5.96
N LEU A 71 -1.11 -6.22 -4.78
CA LEU A 71 -1.61 -5.63 -3.54
C LEU A 71 -1.02 -4.23 -3.33
N LEU A 72 -1.84 -3.32 -2.79
CA LEU A 72 -1.40 -2.05 -2.24
C LEU A 72 -1.44 -2.09 -0.71
N ILE A 73 -0.31 -1.83 -0.07
CA ILE A 73 -0.18 -1.69 1.38
C ILE A 73 0.17 -0.23 1.71
N ILE A 74 -0.50 0.37 2.69
CA ILE A 74 -0.14 1.71 3.18
C ILE A 74 0.79 1.58 4.38
N ASN A 75 1.85 2.37 4.43
CA ASN A 75 2.74 2.41 5.58
C ASN A 75 2.14 3.28 6.72
N ASP A 76 2.05 2.70 7.92
CA ASP A 76 1.69 3.26 9.24
C ASP A 76 0.29 3.94 9.36
N ASP A 77 -0.29 4.40 8.27
CA ASP A 77 -1.49 5.26 8.26
C ASP A 77 -2.77 4.46 7.96
N VAL A 78 -3.41 3.99 9.02
CA VAL A 78 -4.67 3.21 8.97
C VAL A 78 -5.81 3.99 8.33
N ILE A 79 -5.89 5.30 8.59
CA ILE A 79 -6.95 6.16 8.03
C ILE A 79 -6.77 6.28 6.52
N LEU A 80 -5.54 6.54 6.07
CA LEU A 80 -5.22 6.58 4.65
C LEU A 80 -5.48 5.23 3.97
N ALA A 81 -5.17 4.10 4.64
CA ALA A 81 -5.49 2.77 4.14
C ALA A 81 -6.99 2.58 3.89
N ALA A 82 -7.82 2.95 4.86
CA ALA A 82 -9.28 2.88 4.74
C ALA A 82 -9.80 3.78 3.62
N GLN A 83 -9.40 5.06 3.60
CA GLN A 83 -9.87 6.06 2.63
C GLN A 83 -9.45 5.74 1.19
N SER A 84 -8.26 5.16 1.00
CA SER A 84 -7.75 4.76 -0.32
C SER A 84 -8.24 3.39 -0.78
N LYS A 85 -8.93 2.63 0.10
CA LYS A 85 -9.33 1.24 -0.14
C LYS A 85 -8.14 0.34 -0.47
N ALA A 86 -7.03 0.55 0.26
CA ALA A 86 -5.84 -0.28 0.20
C ALA A 86 -6.16 -1.73 0.63
N ASP A 87 -5.29 -2.66 0.24
CA ASP A 87 -5.44 -4.09 0.59
C ASP A 87 -4.93 -4.39 2.00
N GLY A 88 -4.18 -3.46 2.60
CA GLY A 88 -3.73 -3.55 3.98
C GLY A 88 -2.92 -2.35 4.42
N VAL A 89 -2.45 -2.43 5.67
CA VAL A 89 -1.56 -1.46 6.29
C VAL A 89 -0.35 -2.20 6.86
N HIS A 90 0.84 -1.63 6.71
CA HIS A 90 2.04 -2.07 7.40
C HIS A 90 2.15 -1.26 8.70
N ILE A 91 2.25 -1.96 9.84
CA ILE A 91 2.29 -1.37 11.17
C ILE A 91 3.61 -1.80 11.82
N GLY A 92 4.41 -0.85 12.29
CA GLY A 92 5.66 -1.09 12.98
C GLY A 92 5.48 -1.61 14.40
N ARG A 93 6.56 -2.16 14.97
CA ARG A 93 6.55 -2.77 16.32
C ARG A 93 6.09 -1.82 17.44
N HIS A 94 6.33 -0.53 17.29
CA HIS A 94 6.03 0.48 18.32
C HIS A 94 4.71 1.22 18.06
N ASP A 95 4.01 0.89 16.98
CA ASP A 95 2.74 1.52 16.68
C ASP A 95 1.65 0.83 17.50
N THR A 96 0.99 1.59 18.38
CA THR A 96 -0.09 1.12 19.26
C THR A 96 -1.39 0.75 18.50
N GLY A 97 -1.32 0.64 17.18
CA GLY A 97 -2.47 0.67 16.28
C GLY A 97 -2.97 -0.68 15.79
N LEU A 98 -2.41 -1.83 16.20
CA LEU A 98 -2.83 -3.14 15.67
C LEU A 98 -4.32 -3.44 15.89
N ALA A 99 -4.82 -3.22 17.11
CA ALA A 99 -6.23 -3.45 17.44
C ALA A 99 -7.16 -2.45 16.74
N ASP A 100 -6.78 -1.16 16.71
CA ASP A 100 -7.54 -0.11 16.00
C ASP A 100 -7.56 -0.36 14.48
N ALA A 101 -6.45 -0.79 13.89
CA ALA A 101 -6.36 -1.16 12.50
C ALA A 101 -7.30 -2.31 12.15
N ARG A 102 -7.31 -3.37 12.97
CA ARG A 102 -8.25 -4.49 12.81
C ARG A 102 -9.71 -4.02 12.91
N ALA A 103 -10.02 -3.15 13.87
CA ALA A 103 -11.37 -2.63 14.04
C ALA A 103 -11.84 -1.79 12.84
N ARG A 104 -10.94 -1.01 12.22
CA ARG A 104 -11.27 -0.12 11.09
C ARG A 104 -11.25 -0.78 9.73
N LEU A 105 -10.41 -1.79 9.53
CA LEU A 105 -10.16 -2.41 8.23
C LEU A 105 -10.83 -3.78 8.06
N GLY A 106 -11.37 -4.35 9.15
CA GLY A 106 -11.80 -5.75 9.21
C GLY A 106 -10.62 -6.71 9.36
#